data_AF-A0A9D5SI08-F1
#
_entry.id   AF-A0A9D5SI08-F1
#
_cell.length_a   1.000
_cell.length_b   1.000
_cell.length_c   1.000
_cell.angle_alpha   90.00
_cell.angle_beta   90.00
_cell.angle_gamma   90.00
#
_symmetry.space_group_name_H-M   'P 1'
#
loop_
_entity.id
_entity.type
_entity.pdbx_description
1 polymer ?
#
loop_
_entity_poly.entity_id
_entity_poly.type
_entity_poly.pdbx_seq_one_letter_code
_entity_poly.pdbx_strand_id
1 'polypeptide(L)'
;MHLNNNGYLDLVLPCKNNPIILWGGPEGYSMERSTRLNCHFGLCCAAADFTGNGYLDLVVGGHTDTVESNGYLKPKQPHHSYVHIYWGGPEGFSERRKCVLRGDAADSFAIADFNNDGYLDMFVGSYHGGKDRDINSFLYWNRNGKFDELDRDLLYTHSASGCVAADFNEDGYIDLAVANHKVDGDHHGWSAVWWNGPQGFNAQNCTALPTNGPHGMTTINPGNIKDRSPEEYYTSTVFTCSKPAAPTAVNMTMELPEKCWVKIRFRSAASPEELPQAAWSQWSELQVGNTTLPELAAGNNWQYQLVLGARNSLRTPRITKVEIAMQEA
;
A
#
# COMPACT_ATOMS: atom_id res chain seq x y z
N MET A 1 8.74 -3.23 -4.21
CA MET A 1 8.26 -1.82 -4.15
C MET A 1 9.44 -0.89 -4.33
N HIS A 2 9.25 0.39 -4.57
CA HIS A 2 10.38 1.31 -4.78
C HIS A 2 10.66 2.09 -3.49
N LEU A 3 11.60 1.59 -2.66
CA LEU A 3 11.82 2.10 -1.31
C LEU A 3 12.82 3.26 -1.27
N ASN A 4 13.69 3.38 -2.28
CA ASN A 4 14.76 4.39 -2.33
C ASN A 4 14.68 5.34 -3.54
N ASN A 5 13.63 5.24 -4.36
CA ASN A 5 13.40 6.10 -5.53
C ASN A 5 14.52 6.08 -6.62
N ASN A 6 15.37 5.06 -6.69
CA ASN A 6 16.48 4.91 -7.66
C ASN A 6 16.14 4.39 -9.08
N GLY A 7 14.86 4.22 -9.43
CA GLY A 7 14.34 3.60 -10.66
C GLY A 7 14.19 2.05 -10.68
N TYR A 8 14.61 1.32 -9.64
CA TYR A 8 14.57 -0.14 -9.59
C TYR A 8 13.67 -0.65 -8.45
N LEU A 9 12.98 -1.77 -8.66
CA LEU A 9 12.19 -2.39 -7.60
C LEU A 9 13.09 -3.01 -6.53
N ASP A 10 12.75 -2.76 -5.26
CA ASP A 10 13.36 -3.37 -4.09
C ASP A 10 12.50 -4.52 -3.56
N LEU A 11 13.14 -5.48 -2.89
CA LEU A 11 12.49 -6.62 -2.22
C LEU A 11 12.68 -6.54 -0.73
N VAL A 12 11.61 -6.78 0.03
CA VAL A 12 11.68 -7.01 1.47
C VAL A 12 11.44 -8.50 1.72
N LEU A 13 12.36 -9.12 2.43
CA LEU A 13 12.33 -10.53 2.79
C LEU A 13 12.17 -10.65 4.31
N PRO A 14 10.96 -10.87 4.82
CA PRO A 14 10.75 -11.29 6.20
C PRO A 14 11.47 -12.61 6.43
N CYS A 15 12.25 -12.71 7.51
CA CYS A 15 12.83 -13.98 7.90
C CYS A 15 13.07 -14.06 9.41
N LYS A 16 13.30 -15.28 9.89
CA LYS A 16 13.54 -15.58 11.32
C LYS A 16 14.71 -14.78 11.92
N ASN A 17 15.78 -14.61 11.13
CA ASN A 17 17.05 -14.00 11.53
C ASN A 17 17.22 -12.62 10.90
N ASN A 18 16.36 -11.68 11.29
CA ASN A 18 16.31 -10.28 10.83
C ASN A 18 15.89 -10.11 9.37
N PRO A 19 14.75 -9.46 9.08
CA PRO A 19 14.33 -9.13 7.72
C PRO A 19 15.43 -8.44 6.92
N ILE A 20 15.41 -8.66 5.62
CA ILE A 20 16.41 -8.15 4.69
C ILE A 20 15.70 -7.34 3.61
N ILE A 21 16.17 -6.12 3.39
CA ILE A 21 15.86 -5.36 2.19
C ILE A 21 16.95 -5.64 1.17
N LEU A 22 16.59 -6.12 -0.01
CA LEU A 22 17.47 -6.22 -1.17
C LEU A 22 17.22 -5.02 -2.07
N TRP A 23 18.24 -4.19 -2.23
CA TRP A 23 18.16 -2.99 -3.07
C TRP A 23 18.32 -3.36 -4.54
N GLY A 24 17.31 -3.03 -5.34
CA GLY A 24 17.29 -3.28 -6.78
C GLY A 24 18.34 -2.46 -7.51
N GLY A 25 18.85 -2.98 -8.63
CA GLY A 25 19.81 -2.28 -9.47
C GLY A 25 19.89 -2.87 -10.88
N PRO A 26 20.72 -2.28 -11.76
CA PRO A 26 20.84 -2.70 -13.17
C PRO A 26 21.28 -4.16 -13.34
N GLU A 27 22.04 -4.69 -12.37
CA GLU A 27 22.51 -6.08 -12.35
C GLU A 27 21.57 -7.03 -11.58
N GLY A 28 20.38 -6.56 -11.19
CA GLY A 28 19.46 -7.29 -10.33
C GLY A 28 19.78 -7.15 -8.84
N TYR A 29 19.52 -8.21 -8.07
CA TYR A 29 19.64 -8.21 -6.60
C TYR A 29 20.99 -8.80 -6.15
N SER A 30 21.58 -8.21 -5.10
CA SER A 30 22.81 -8.70 -4.46
C SER A 30 22.73 -8.55 -2.95
N MET A 31 23.27 -9.53 -2.21
CA MET A 31 23.39 -9.45 -0.75
C MET A 31 24.36 -8.36 -0.29
N GLU A 32 25.29 -7.92 -1.15
CA GLU A 32 26.18 -6.79 -0.86
C GLU A 32 25.43 -5.46 -0.89
N ARG A 33 24.34 -5.39 -1.66
CA ARG A 33 23.39 -4.27 -1.71
C ARG A 33 22.15 -4.61 -0.88
N SER A 34 22.34 -4.86 0.41
CA SER A 34 21.24 -5.18 1.32
C SER A 34 21.29 -4.42 2.63
N THR A 35 20.13 -4.26 3.25
CA THR A 35 19.98 -3.71 4.61
C THR A 35 19.26 -4.74 5.47
N ARG A 36 19.81 -5.04 6.65
CA ARG A 36 19.16 -5.88 7.65
C ARG A 36 18.42 -5.02 8.66
N LEU A 37 17.21 -5.44 9.00
CA LEU A 37 16.36 -4.79 9.99
C LEU A 37 16.32 -5.63 11.26
N ASN A 38 16.47 -4.99 12.42
CA ASN A 38 16.41 -5.67 13.72
C ASN A 38 14.96 -5.91 14.14
N CYS A 39 14.39 -6.97 13.56
CA CYS A 39 13.10 -7.53 13.91
C CYS A 39 13.29 -9.04 14.00
N HIS A 40 13.08 -9.61 15.18
CA HIS A 40 13.16 -11.05 15.34
C HIS A 40 11.91 -11.71 14.78
N PHE A 41 12.06 -12.86 14.09
CA PHE A 41 10.93 -13.63 13.57
C PHE A 41 10.01 -12.84 12.63
N GLY A 42 10.59 -12.04 11.74
CA GLY A 42 9.81 -11.38 10.69
C GLY A 42 9.09 -12.41 9.83
N LEU A 43 7.76 -12.33 9.76
CA LEU A 43 6.91 -13.25 9.01
C LEU A 43 6.22 -12.56 7.83
N CYS A 44 5.60 -11.41 8.09
CA CYS A 44 4.91 -10.60 7.10
C CYS A 44 5.47 -9.17 7.06
N CYS A 45 5.23 -8.46 5.96
CA CYS A 45 5.58 -7.05 5.83
C CYS A 45 4.64 -6.33 4.87
N ALA A 46 4.53 -5.01 5.05
CA ALA A 46 3.85 -4.12 4.12
C ALA A 46 4.57 -2.77 4.10
N ALA A 47 4.29 -1.92 3.12
CA ALA A 47 4.75 -0.54 3.13
C ALA A 47 3.64 0.42 2.72
N ALA A 48 3.73 1.62 3.25
CA ALA A 48 2.91 2.79 2.98
C ALA A 48 3.62 4.03 3.54
N ASP A 49 3.24 5.24 3.13
CA ASP A 49 3.71 6.49 3.73
C ASP A 49 2.76 6.87 4.86
N PHE A 50 2.96 6.28 6.04
CA PHE A 50 2.16 6.58 7.22
C PHE A 50 2.36 8.01 7.71
N THR A 51 3.52 8.61 7.41
CA THR A 51 3.89 9.95 7.87
C THR A 51 3.50 11.08 6.93
N GLY A 52 3.12 10.78 5.69
CA GLY A 52 2.87 11.76 4.63
C GLY A 52 4.12 12.47 4.13
N ASN A 53 5.32 11.93 4.37
CA ASN A 53 6.58 12.62 4.14
C ASN A 53 7.16 12.45 2.73
N GLY A 54 6.52 11.66 1.86
CA GLY A 54 7.04 11.38 0.53
C GLY A 54 7.64 9.97 0.36
N TYR A 55 8.00 9.31 1.45
CA TYR A 55 8.77 8.07 1.48
C TYR A 55 7.93 6.93 2.04
N LEU A 56 8.13 5.72 1.50
CA LEU A 56 7.50 4.54 2.08
C LEU A 56 8.12 4.20 3.43
N ASP A 57 7.27 4.06 4.43
CA ASP A 57 7.56 3.43 5.71
C ASP A 57 7.36 1.91 5.58
N LEU A 58 8.17 1.13 6.28
CA LEU A 58 8.15 -0.33 6.20
C LEU A 58 7.65 -0.92 7.52
N VAL A 59 6.53 -1.64 7.48
CA VAL A 59 6.06 -2.42 8.61
C VAL A 59 6.47 -3.89 8.47
N VAL A 60 6.96 -4.47 9.55
CA VAL A 60 7.30 -5.90 9.66
C VAL A 60 6.59 -6.49 10.87
N GLY A 61 5.84 -7.57 10.63
CA GLY A 61 5.20 -8.37 11.66
C GLY A 61 6.14 -9.42 12.20
N GLY A 62 6.38 -9.36 13.51
CA GLY A 62 7.07 -10.42 14.23
C GLY A 62 6.10 -11.57 14.55
N HIS A 63 6.60 -12.79 14.43
CA HIS A 63 5.99 -13.99 14.97
C HIS A 63 6.68 -14.40 16.28
N THR A 64 6.07 -15.25 17.10
CA THR A 64 6.74 -15.82 18.27
C THR A 64 7.61 -17.02 17.88
N ASP A 65 8.63 -17.35 18.69
CA ASP A 65 9.25 -18.69 18.61
C ASP A 65 8.18 -19.73 18.96
N THR A 66 8.15 -20.85 18.23
CA THR A 66 7.09 -21.84 18.39
C THR A 66 7.11 -22.50 19.77
N VAL A 67 5.91 -22.80 20.27
CA VAL A 67 5.69 -23.77 21.36
C VAL A 67 6.40 -25.07 20.97
N GLU A 68 7.06 -25.76 21.90
CA GLU A 68 7.62 -27.07 21.59
C GLU A 68 6.51 -28.03 21.10
N SER A 69 6.87 -29.06 20.33
CA SER A 69 5.93 -30.05 19.77
C SER A 69 5.07 -30.79 20.81
N ASN A 70 5.33 -30.57 22.11
CA ASN A 70 4.60 -31.11 23.26
C ASN A 70 3.59 -30.11 23.87
N GLY A 71 3.38 -28.92 23.28
CA GLY A 71 2.43 -27.93 23.77
C GLY A 71 2.89 -27.10 24.98
N TYR A 72 4.14 -27.27 25.43
CA TYR A 72 4.71 -26.47 26.51
C TYR A 72 5.51 -25.28 25.98
N LEU A 73 5.28 -24.12 26.62
CA LEU A 73 6.01 -22.88 26.36
C LEU A 73 7.43 -23.02 26.90
N LYS A 74 8.45 -22.59 26.14
CA LYS A 74 9.79 -22.40 26.70
C LYS A 74 9.73 -21.25 27.72
N PRO A 75 9.89 -21.49 29.03
CA PRO A 75 9.62 -20.48 30.07
C PRO A 75 10.60 -19.29 30.10
N LYS A 76 11.51 -19.19 29.13
CA LYS A 76 12.65 -18.25 29.12
C LYS A 76 12.80 -17.43 27.83
N GLN A 77 11.84 -17.50 26.90
CA GLN A 77 11.89 -16.78 25.62
C GLN A 77 10.76 -15.73 25.55
N PRO A 78 10.95 -14.59 24.85
CA PRO A 78 9.88 -13.60 24.65
C PRO A 78 8.69 -14.26 23.94
N HIS A 79 7.54 -14.23 24.60
CA HIS A 79 6.25 -14.66 24.04
C HIS A 79 5.50 -13.50 23.39
N HIS A 80 5.89 -12.26 23.69
CA HIS A 80 5.41 -11.09 22.97
C HIS A 80 6.13 -11.02 21.63
N SER A 81 5.35 -11.07 20.56
CA SER A 81 5.79 -10.65 19.25
C SER A 81 5.30 -9.24 18.98
N TYR A 82 6.09 -8.51 18.22
CA TYR A 82 5.87 -7.09 17.98
C TYR A 82 5.80 -6.80 16.50
N VAL A 83 5.04 -5.77 16.16
CA VAL A 83 5.07 -5.10 14.87
C VAL A 83 6.13 -4.00 14.95
N HIS A 84 7.03 -3.98 13.98
CA HIS A 84 8.07 -2.96 13.85
C HIS A 84 7.76 -2.09 12.65
N ILE A 85 7.63 -0.79 12.86
CA ILE A 85 7.42 0.20 11.79
C ILE A 85 8.70 1.00 11.64
N TYR A 86 9.39 0.86 10.51
CA TYR A 86 10.60 1.60 10.18
C TYR A 86 10.25 2.81 9.32
N TRP A 87 10.57 4.00 9.83
CA TRP A 87 10.22 5.25 9.15
C TRP A 87 11.14 5.50 7.96
N GLY A 88 10.56 5.63 6.77
CA GLY A 88 11.22 5.99 5.54
C GLY A 88 11.72 7.43 5.57
N GLY A 89 12.68 7.75 4.70
CA GLY A 89 13.21 9.10 4.58
C GLY A 89 14.39 9.17 3.62
N PRO A 90 14.93 10.38 3.38
CA PRO A 90 16.05 10.59 2.45
C PRO A 90 17.32 9.82 2.86
N GLU A 91 17.49 9.54 4.15
CA GLU A 91 18.61 8.76 4.71
C GLU A 91 18.35 7.23 4.71
N GLY A 92 17.23 6.78 4.16
CA GLY A 92 16.82 5.37 4.18
C GLY A 92 16.18 4.94 5.51
N PHE A 93 16.22 3.65 5.82
CA PHE A 93 15.68 3.09 7.08
C PHE A 93 16.73 3.06 8.20
N SER A 94 16.29 3.24 9.44
CA SER A 94 17.18 3.25 10.61
C SER A 94 16.52 2.65 11.85
N GLU A 95 17.30 1.93 12.65
CA GLU A 95 16.88 1.41 13.96
C GLU A 95 16.53 2.50 14.98
N ARG A 96 17.02 3.73 14.77
CA ARG A 96 16.71 4.88 15.63
C ARG A 96 15.39 5.56 15.26
N ARG A 97 14.88 5.29 14.06
CA ARG A 97 13.63 5.86 13.52
C ARG A 97 12.65 4.72 13.29
N LYS A 98 12.14 4.16 14.38
CA LYS A 98 11.11 3.13 14.35
C LYS A 98 10.08 3.27 15.46
N CYS A 99 8.92 2.68 15.24
CA CYS A 99 7.92 2.38 16.26
C CYS A 99 7.82 0.87 16.47
N VAL A 100 7.51 0.45 17.69
CA VAL A 100 7.31 -0.95 18.05
C VAL A 100 5.98 -1.07 18.77
N LEU A 101 5.09 -1.89 18.24
CA LEU A 101 3.73 -2.11 18.74
C LEU A 101 3.54 -3.60 19.03
N ARG A 102 2.58 -3.95 19.88
CA ARG A 102 2.20 -5.36 20.09
C ARG A 102 1.55 -5.96 18.83
N GLY A 103 1.85 -7.22 18.52
CA GLY A 103 1.31 -7.89 17.33
C GLY A 103 0.69 -9.28 17.54
N ASP A 104 1.01 -9.99 18.62
CA ASP A 104 0.50 -11.34 18.95
C ASP A 104 0.47 -12.34 17.76
N ALA A 105 1.67 -12.73 17.34
CA ALA A 105 2.02 -13.41 16.10
C ALA A 105 1.38 -12.72 14.89
N ALA A 106 1.90 -11.53 14.53
CA ALA A 106 1.37 -10.75 13.43
C ALA A 106 1.62 -11.49 12.10
N ASP A 107 0.54 -11.94 11.45
CA ASP A 107 0.60 -12.75 10.23
C ASP A 107 0.15 -11.97 8.99
N SER A 108 -0.66 -10.92 9.18
CA SER A 108 -1.16 -10.08 8.09
C SER A 108 -1.38 -8.63 8.51
N PHE A 109 -1.35 -7.73 7.51
CA PHE A 109 -1.63 -6.31 7.68
C PHE A 109 -2.65 -5.83 6.65
N ALA A 110 -3.57 -4.98 7.09
CA ALA A 110 -4.36 -4.16 6.20
C ALA A 110 -4.12 -2.69 6.55
N ILE A 111 -3.80 -1.88 5.53
CA ILE A 111 -3.44 -0.47 5.69
C ILE A 111 -4.44 0.33 4.87
N ALA A 112 -5.16 1.22 5.54
CA ALA A 112 -6.15 2.11 4.97
C ALA A 112 -6.42 3.26 5.95
N ASP A 113 -6.99 4.35 5.46
CA ASP A 113 -7.59 5.38 6.33
C ASP A 113 -8.97 4.88 6.76
N PHE A 114 -9.05 4.23 7.93
CA PHE A 114 -10.28 3.56 8.38
C PHE A 114 -11.27 4.54 9.02
N ASN A 115 -10.81 5.72 9.44
CA ASN A 115 -11.64 6.72 10.11
C ASN A 115 -11.84 8.01 9.27
N ASN A 116 -11.33 8.05 8.04
CA ASN A 116 -11.39 9.17 7.10
C ASN A 116 -10.74 10.47 7.66
N ASP A 117 -9.67 10.36 8.46
CA ASP A 117 -8.95 11.51 9.01
C ASP A 117 -7.79 12.00 8.13
N GLY A 118 -7.52 11.32 7.02
CA GLY A 118 -6.45 11.63 6.07
C GLY A 118 -5.12 10.96 6.38
N TYR A 119 -5.04 10.16 7.45
CA TYR A 119 -3.85 9.37 7.79
C TYR A 119 -4.14 7.88 7.61
N LEU A 120 -3.15 7.15 7.09
CA LEU A 120 -3.25 5.70 6.99
C LEU A 120 -3.12 5.05 8.36
N ASP A 121 -4.12 4.27 8.74
CA ASP A 121 -4.16 3.42 9.92
C ASP A 121 -3.66 2.00 9.60
N MET A 122 -3.60 1.14 10.62
CA MET A 122 -3.10 -0.22 10.45
C MET A 122 -3.88 -1.25 11.26
N PHE A 123 -4.54 -2.17 10.56
CA PHE A 123 -5.00 -3.42 11.13
C PHE A 123 -3.87 -4.45 11.14
N VAL A 124 -3.69 -5.12 12.27
CA VAL A 124 -2.72 -6.18 12.53
C VAL A 124 -3.48 -7.46 12.83
N GLY A 125 -3.42 -8.42 11.91
CA GLY A 125 -4.01 -9.75 12.09
C GLY A 125 -3.16 -10.59 13.05
N SER A 126 -3.71 -10.86 14.23
CA SER A 126 -3.03 -11.63 15.28
C SER A 126 -3.35 -13.11 15.18
N TYR A 127 -2.32 -13.93 14.95
CA TYR A 127 -2.49 -15.35 14.68
C TYR A 127 -2.57 -16.20 15.97
N HIS A 128 -1.84 -15.85 17.04
CA HIS A 128 -2.01 -16.46 18.36
C HIS A 128 -1.33 -15.69 19.50
N GLY A 129 -1.92 -15.77 20.70
CA GLY A 129 -1.40 -15.24 21.97
C GLY A 129 -0.53 -16.24 22.75
N GLY A 130 -0.09 -17.31 22.08
CA GLY A 130 0.67 -18.41 22.67
C GLY A 130 -0.17 -19.67 22.73
N LYS A 131 -0.88 -19.89 23.85
CA LYS A 131 -1.81 -21.03 23.99
C LYS A 131 -3.20 -20.74 23.39
N ASP A 132 -3.57 -19.46 23.34
CA ASP A 132 -4.87 -19.02 22.85
C ASP A 132 -4.77 -18.58 21.39
N ARG A 133 -5.78 -18.95 20.60
CA ARG A 133 -5.89 -18.64 19.17
C ARG A 133 -7.13 -17.81 18.84
N ASP A 134 -8.11 -17.81 19.73
CA ASP A 134 -9.27 -16.93 19.70
C ASP A 134 -8.92 -15.68 20.52
N ILE A 135 -8.39 -14.68 19.82
CA ILE A 135 -7.78 -13.49 20.42
C ILE A 135 -8.15 -12.23 19.63
N ASN A 136 -7.96 -11.08 20.25
CA ASN A 136 -8.11 -9.82 19.54
C ASN A 136 -6.95 -9.61 18.56
N SER A 137 -7.31 -9.27 17.33
CA SER A 137 -6.45 -8.50 16.42
C SER A 137 -6.51 -7.01 16.78
N PHE A 138 -5.54 -6.23 16.32
CA PHE A 138 -5.39 -4.82 16.70
C PHE A 138 -5.63 -3.91 15.51
N LEU A 139 -6.45 -2.87 15.69
CA LEU A 139 -6.57 -1.75 14.75
C LEU A 139 -5.91 -0.53 15.37
N TYR A 140 -4.68 -0.21 14.96
CA TYR A 140 -3.94 0.95 15.45
C TYR A 140 -4.30 2.20 14.66
N TRP A 141 -4.61 3.26 15.40
CA TRP A 141 -4.94 4.56 14.83
C TRP A 141 -3.69 5.42 14.64
N ASN A 142 -3.54 6.00 13.46
CA ASN A 142 -2.44 6.89 13.15
C ASN A 142 -2.82 8.34 13.45
N ARG A 143 -2.18 8.93 14.45
CA ARG A 143 -2.42 10.33 14.83
C ARG A 143 -1.31 11.22 14.27
N ASN A 144 -1.52 11.70 13.05
CA ASN A 144 -0.62 12.63 12.37
C ASN A 144 0.79 12.04 12.14
N GLY A 145 0.87 10.84 11.58
CA GLY A 145 2.13 10.14 11.28
C GLY A 145 2.76 9.44 12.49
N LYS A 146 1.97 9.13 13.51
CA LYS A 146 2.43 8.47 14.74
C LYS A 146 1.41 7.44 15.22
N PHE A 147 1.92 6.29 15.64
CA PHE A 147 1.14 5.27 16.33
C PHE A 147 1.50 5.25 17.82
N ASP A 148 0.50 4.97 18.65
CA ASP A 148 0.66 4.69 20.07
C ASP A 148 0.13 3.29 20.40
N GLU A 149 0.76 2.60 21.35
CA GLU A 149 0.37 1.24 21.76
C GLU A 149 -1.05 1.16 22.34
N LEU A 150 -1.54 2.26 22.93
CA LEU A 150 -2.84 2.33 23.59
C LEU A 150 -3.93 2.95 22.70
N ASP A 151 -3.57 3.64 21.61
CA ASP A 151 -4.53 4.19 20.65
C ASP A 151 -4.88 3.15 19.59
N ARG A 152 -5.71 2.20 20.00
CA ARG A 152 -6.14 1.08 19.16
C ARG A 152 -7.50 0.54 19.57
N ASP A 153 -8.19 -0.04 18.60
CA ASP A 153 -9.34 -0.89 18.84
C ASP A 153 -8.94 -2.38 18.84
N LEU A 154 -9.76 -3.17 19.54
CA LEU A 154 -9.60 -4.61 19.65
C LEU A 154 -10.71 -5.29 18.87
N LEU A 155 -10.35 -6.01 17.80
CA LEU A 155 -11.29 -6.77 16.98
C LEU A 155 -11.12 -8.24 17.30
N TYR A 156 -12.13 -8.86 17.91
CA TYR A 156 -12.05 -10.28 18.29
C TYR A 156 -12.03 -11.18 17.06
N THR A 157 -10.94 -11.91 16.87
CA THR A 157 -10.66 -12.73 15.69
C THR A 157 -10.23 -14.13 16.10
N HIS A 158 -10.16 -15.02 15.11
CA HIS A 158 -9.92 -16.43 15.34
C HIS A 158 -8.71 -16.89 14.52
N SER A 159 -7.52 -16.70 15.10
CA SER A 159 -6.23 -17.00 14.49
C SER A 159 -6.13 -16.32 13.11
N ALA A 160 -6.15 -14.98 13.10
CA ALA A 160 -6.22 -14.21 11.87
C ALA A 160 -4.99 -14.50 10.99
N SER A 161 -5.22 -15.05 9.79
CA SER A 161 -4.18 -15.52 8.87
C SER A 161 -4.09 -14.72 7.57
N GLY A 162 -5.00 -13.77 7.36
CA GLY A 162 -5.02 -12.91 6.19
C GLY A 162 -6.05 -11.81 6.37
N CYS A 163 -5.80 -10.66 5.74
CA CYS A 163 -6.75 -9.54 5.76
C CYS A 163 -6.67 -8.72 4.47
N VAL A 164 -7.76 -8.03 4.14
CA VAL A 164 -7.82 -7.03 3.06
C VAL A 164 -8.80 -5.94 3.46
N ALA A 165 -8.43 -4.69 3.17
CA ALA A 165 -9.25 -3.53 3.43
C ALA A 165 -9.70 -2.90 2.10
N ALA A 166 -11.00 -2.63 1.99
CA ALA A 166 -11.60 -1.93 0.87
C ALA A 166 -12.99 -1.45 1.28
N ASP A 167 -13.50 -0.42 0.62
CA ASP A 167 -14.91 -0.04 0.71
C ASP A 167 -15.74 -1.03 -0.14
N PHE A 168 -16.22 -2.11 0.48
CA PHE A 168 -16.85 -3.23 -0.21
C PHE A 168 -18.32 -2.95 -0.54
N ASN A 169 -18.97 -2.09 0.24
CA ASN A 169 -20.38 -1.74 0.09
C ASN A 169 -20.60 -0.34 -0.55
N GLU A 170 -19.53 0.40 -0.83
CA GLU A 170 -19.55 1.73 -1.43
C GLU A 170 -20.23 2.82 -0.58
N ASP A 171 -20.15 2.69 0.74
CA ASP A 171 -20.69 3.68 1.67
C ASP A 171 -19.70 4.81 2.02
N GLY A 172 -18.46 4.71 1.53
CA GLY A 172 -17.41 5.69 1.75
C GLY A 172 -16.56 5.43 3.00
N TYR A 173 -16.78 4.33 3.70
CA TYR A 173 -15.93 3.84 4.78
C TYR A 173 -15.19 2.58 4.36
N ILE A 174 -13.93 2.46 4.74
CA ILE A 174 -13.14 1.28 4.41
C ILE A 174 -13.56 0.13 5.34
N ASP A 175 -14.04 -0.96 4.76
CA ASP A 175 -14.36 -2.21 5.44
C ASP A 175 -13.12 -3.11 5.57
N LEU A 176 -13.27 -4.23 6.31
CA LEU A 176 -12.19 -5.17 6.54
C LEU A 176 -12.66 -6.62 6.40
N ALA A 177 -12.07 -7.39 5.49
CA ALA A 177 -12.22 -8.84 5.45
C ALA A 177 -11.04 -9.52 6.16
N VAL A 178 -11.34 -10.48 7.04
CA VAL A 178 -10.35 -11.22 7.84
C VAL A 178 -10.54 -12.72 7.65
N ALA A 179 -9.46 -13.40 7.25
CA ALA A 179 -9.39 -14.85 7.16
C ALA A 179 -9.09 -15.45 8.54
N ASN A 180 -9.99 -16.30 9.04
CA ASN A 180 -9.86 -16.95 10.35
C ASN A 180 -9.38 -18.39 10.17
N HIS A 181 -8.17 -18.71 10.61
CA HIS A 181 -7.58 -20.03 10.42
C HIS A 181 -8.10 -21.08 11.41
N LYS A 182 -8.47 -20.68 12.63
CA LYS A 182 -8.89 -21.60 13.69
C LYS A 182 -9.86 -20.93 14.65
N VAL A 183 -11.07 -21.49 14.79
CA VAL A 183 -12.17 -20.99 15.64
C VAL A 183 -12.45 -22.03 16.72
N ASP A 184 -12.45 -21.62 17.99
CA ASP A 184 -12.74 -22.47 19.16
C ASP A 184 -11.96 -23.79 19.18
N GLY A 185 -10.73 -23.71 18.69
CA GLY A 185 -9.84 -24.86 18.62
C GLY A 185 -10.01 -25.81 17.44
N ASP A 186 -10.91 -25.51 16.49
CA ASP A 186 -11.15 -26.27 15.25
C ASP A 186 -10.77 -25.44 14.01
N HIS A 187 -10.36 -26.09 12.92
CA HIS A 187 -10.19 -25.45 11.62
C HIS A 187 -11.53 -25.21 10.92
N HIS A 188 -12.60 -25.88 11.33
CA HIS A 188 -13.97 -25.63 10.84
C HIS A 188 -14.52 -24.31 11.39
N GLY A 189 -14.15 -23.20 10.77
CA GLY A 189 -14.48 -21.86 11.21
C GLY A 189 -14.72 -20.87 10.07
N TRP A 190 -15.61 -19.92 10.32
CA TRP A 190 -15.95 -18.87 9.36
C TRP A 190 -14.99 -17.69 9.45
N SER A 191 -14.53 -17.24 8.29
CA SER A 191 -13.89 -15.92 8.13
C SER A 191 -14.98 -14.84 8.22
N ALA A 192 -14.61 -13.57 8.28
CA ALA A 192 -15.59 -12.49 8.43
C ALA A 192 -15.24 -11.27 7.60
N VAL A 193 -16.27 -10.61 7.07
CA VAL A 193 -16.22 -9.21 6.66
C VAL A 193 -16.76 -8.39 7.82
N TRP A 194 -15.96 -7.46 8.31
CA TRP A 194 -16.33 -6.42 9.27
C TRP A 194 -16.72 -5.18 8.48
N TRP A 195 -17.98 -4.77 8.61
CA TRP A 195 -18.50 -3.59 7.93
C TRP A 195 -18.24 -2.36 8.80
N ASN A 196 -17.55 -1.38 8.23
CA ASN A 196 -17.25 -0.12 8.88
C ASN A 196 -18.41 0.87 8.67
N GLY A 197 -18.29 2.08 9.20
CA GLY A 197 -19.24 3.15 8.99
C GLY A 197 -18.95 4.37 9.84
N PRO A 198 -19.88 5.34 9.92
CA PRO A 198 -19.70 6.57 10.69
C PRO A 198 -19.41 6.37 12.19
N GLN A 199 -19.73 5.20 12.74
CA GLN A 199 -19.52 4.85 14.15
C GLN A 199 -18.34 3.89 14.36
N GLY A 200 -17.55 3.63 13.31
CA GLY A 200 -16.47 2.67 13.34
C GLY A 200 -16.93 1.22 13.23
N PHE A 201 -15.97 0.30 13.41
CA PHE A 201 -16.22 -1.14 13.40
C PHE A 201 -17.08 -1.60 14.58
N ASN A 202 -17.93 -2.58 14.34
CA ASN A 202 -18.77 -3.20 15.35
C ASN A 202 -18.83 -4.72 15.14
N ALA A 203 -18.59 -5.49 16.21
CA ALA A 203 -18.59 -6.96 16.18
C ALA A 203 -19.94 -7.61 15.83
N GLN A 204 -21.05 -6.87 15.99
CA GLN A 204 -22.37 -7.29 15.54
C GLN A 204 -22.62 -6.96 14.06
N ASN A 205 -21.80 -6.10 13.44
CA ASN A 205 -21.91 -5.70 12.05
C ASN A 205 -20.91 -6.47 11.18
N CYS A 206 -21.05 -7.79 11.18
CA CYS A 206 -20.17 -8.68 10.43
C CYS A 206 -20.95 -9.64 9.55
N THR A 207 -20.45 -9.88 8.34
CA THR A 207 -20.91 -10.98 7.48
C THR A 207 -19.92 -12.13 7.59
N ALA A 208 -20.41 -13.30 8.01
CA ALA A 208 -19.59 -14.48 8.02
C ALA A 208 -19.39 -15.06 6.62
N LEU A 209 -18.18 -15.53 6.35
CA LEU A 209 -17.77 -16.17 5.11
C LEU A 209 -17.57 -17.66 5.37
N PRO A 210 -18.15 -18.56 4.56
CA PRO A 210 -18.17 -20.01 4.79
C PRO A 210 -16.83 -20.66 4.43
N THR A 211 -15.77 -20.23 5.09
CA THR A 211 -14.43 -20.80 4.95
C THR A 211 -14.25 -22.02 5.87
N ASN A 212 -13.15 -22.75 5.68
CA ASN A 212 -12.74 -23.82 6.58
C ASN A 212 -11.22 -23.73 6.77
N GLY A 213 -10.82 -22.99 7.80
CA GLY A 213 -9.44 -22.84 8.25
C GLY A 213 -8.46 -22.39 7.18
N PRO A 214 -8.74 -21.30 6.42
CA PRO A 214 -7.80 -20.77 5.46
C PRO A 214 -6.49 -20.36 6.14
N HIS A 215 -5.37 -20.68 5.49
CA HIS A 215 -4.03 -20.33 5.97
C HIS A 215 -3.45 -19.21 5.10
N GLY A 216 -4.12 -18.06 5.10
CA GLY A 216 -3.80 -16.94 4.22
C GLY A 216 -5.00 -16.37 3.49
N MET A 217 -4.75 -15.27 2.78
CA MET A 217 -5.65 -14.73 1.77
C MET A 217 -4.82 -14.27 0.56
N THR A 218 -5.25 -14.62 -0.65
CA THR A 218 -4.59 -14.16 -1.87
C THR A 218 -5.29 -12.90 -2.35
N THR A 219 -4.75 -11.74 -2.01
CA THR A 219 -5.31 -10.44 -2.40
C THR A 219 -4.23 -9.51 -2.93
N ILE A 220 -4.65 -8.51 -3.70
CA ILE A 220 -3.86 -7.32 -3.98
C ILE A 220 -4.57 -6.19 -3.23
N ASN A 221 -3.84 -5.49 -2.36
CA ASN A 221 -4.40 -4.35 -1.64
C ASN A 221 -4.85 -3.28 -2.65
N PRO A 222 -6.11 -2.81 -2.56
CA PRO A 222 -6.58 -1.71 -3.40
C PRO A 222 -5.79 -0.43 -3.17
N GLY A 223 -5.74 0.40 -4.21
CA GLY A 223 -5.17 1.74 -4.15
C GLY A 223 -3.64 1.78 -4.19
N ASN A 224 -3.14 3.01 -4.25
CA ASN A 224 -1.73 3.34 -4.31
C ASN A 224 -0.97 2.75 -3.12
N ILE A 225 0.23 2.25 -3.36
CA ILE A 225 1.04 1.65 -2.28
C ILE A 225 1.42 2.66 -1.20
N LYS A 226 1.54 3.94 -1.56
CA LYS A 226 1.99 5.01 -0.68
C LYS A 226 0.86 5.51 0.22
N ASP A 227 -0.27 5.86 -0.35
CA ASP A 227 -1.33 6.60 0.35
C ASP A 227 -2.72 5.94 0.24
N ARG A 228 -2.82 4.76 -0.39
CA ARG A 228 -4.09 4.06 -0.69
C ARG A 228 -5.09 4.88 -1.50
N SER A 229 -4.68 6.03 -2.04
CA SER A 229 -5.49 6.81 -2.97
C SER A 229 -5.76 6.00 -4.23
N PRO A 230 -6.83 6.30 -4.99
CA PRO A 230 -7.15 5.54 -6.19
C PRO A 230 -6.24 5.86 -7.38
N GLU A 231 -5.31 6.81 -7.27
CA GLU A 231 -4.56 7.38 -8.39
C GLU A 231 -3.06 7.01 -8.33
N GLU A 232 -2.52 6.59 -9.47
CA GLU A 232 -1.09 6.36 -9.71
C GLU A 232 -0.59 7.30 -10.81
N TYR A 233 0.65 7.76 -10.71
CA TYR A 233 1.18 8.81 -11.60
C TYR A 233 2.34 8.32 -12.46
N TYR A 234 2.32 8.69 -13.74
CA TYR A 234 3.44 8.50 -14.67
C TYR A 234 3.85 9.84 -15.26
N THR A 235 5.13 10.17 -15.20
CA THR A 235 5.67 11.38 -15.83
C THR A 235 6.54 10.99 -17.02
N SER A 236 6.26 11.56 -18.19
CA SER A 236 6.98 11.25 -19.42
C SER A 236 8.42 11.75 -19.39
N THR A 237 9.24 11.27 -20.32
CA THR A 237 10.47 12.00 -20.69
C THR A 237 10.14 13.36 -21.30
N VAL A 238 11.13 14.24 -21.37
CA VAL A 238 11.01 15.50 -22.10
C VAL A 238 11.01 15.21 -23.61
N PHE A 239 10.14 15.89 -24.35
CA PHE A 239 10.15 15.91 -25.80
C PHE A 239 10.28 17.34 -26.31
N THR A 240 11.13 17.54 -27.31
CA THR A 240 11.48 18.87 -27.84
C THR A 240 10.96 19.02 -29.26
N CYS A 241 10.22 20.09 -29.51
CA CYS A 241 9.77 20.52 -30.82
C CYS A 241 10.80 21.46 -31.46
N SER A 242 11.01 21.32 -32.77
CA SER A 242 11.91 22.19 -33.54
C SER A 242 11.41 23.63 -33.68
N LYS A 243 10.10 23.83 -33.52
CA LYS A 243 9.43 25.13 -33.45
C LYS A 243 8.44 25.14 -32.28
N PRO A 244 8.05 26.32 -31.77
CA PRO A 244 6.99 26.42 -30.79
C PRO A 244 5.71 25.73 -31.28
N ALA A 245 5.23 24.77 -30.51
CA ALA A 245 4.02 24.02 -30.81
C ALA A 245 3.22 23.76 -29.53
N ALA A 246 1.91 23.56 -29.66
CA ALA A 246 1.01 23.24 -28.56
C ALA A 246 0.34 21.87 -28.79
N PRO A 247 0.16 21.05 -27.74
CA PRO A 247 -0.68 19.86 -27.79
C PRO A 247 -2.14 20.23 -28.09
N THR A 248 -2.76 19.58 -29.07
CA THR A 248 -4.17 19.84 -29.45
C THR A 248 -5.08 18.64 -29.26
N ALA A 249 -4.53 17.43 -29.31
CA ALA A 249 -5.27 16.20 -29.04
C ALA A 249 -4.34 15.09 -28.54
N VAL A 250 -4.92 14.12 -27.84
CA VAL A 250 -4.26 12.90 -27.40
C VAL A 250 -5.04 11.71 -27.92
N ASN A 251 -4.38 10.82 -28.65
CA ASN A 251 -4.93 9.54 -29.05
C ASN A 251 -4.37 8.43 -28.15
N MET A 252 -5.25 7.78 -27.40
CA MET A 252 -4.92 6.75 -26.42
C MET A 252 -5.26 5.36 -26.92
N THR A 253 -4.26 4.48 -26.99
CA THR A 253 -4.50 3.03 -27.05
C THR A 253 -4.41 2.47 -25.63
N MET A 254 -5.55 2.11 -25.07
CA MET A 254 -5.64 1.61 -23.71
C MET A 254 -6.83 0.66 -23.51
N GLU A 255 -6.73 -0.16 -22.47
CA GLU A 255 -7.88 -0.78 -21.82
C GLU A 255 -8.30 0.08 -20.63
N LEU A 256 -9.56 0.49 -20.60
CA LEU A 256 -10.16 1.27 -19.53
C LEU A 256 -11.34 0.50 -18.92
N PRO A 257 -11.13 -0.25 -17.82
CA PRO A 257 -12.20 -0.96 -17.12
C PRO A 257 -13.21 -0.02 -16.46
N GLU A 258 -14.34 -0.56 -16.01
CA GLU A 258 -15.28 0.18 -15.16
C GLU A 258 -14.62 0.66 -13.87
N LYS A 259 -15.10 1.82 -13.37
CA LYS A 259 -14.58 2.50 -12.16
C LYS A 259 -13.09 2.89 -12.27
N CYS A 260 -12.57 2.94 -13.48
CA CYS A 260 -11.22 3.42 -13.77
C CYS A 260 -11.28 4.69 -14.63
N TRP A 261 -10.25 5.52 -14.52
CA TRP A 261 -10.10 6.73 -15.32
C TRP A 261 -8.63 6.97 -15.68
N VAL A 262 -8.41 7.75 -16.73
CA VAL A 262 -7.08 8.26 -17.07
C VAL A 262 -7.21 9.76 -17.30
N LYS A 263 -6.30 10.55 -16.74
CA LYS A 263 -6.20 11.98 -17.04
C LYS A 263 -4.78 12.32 -17.48
N ILE A 264 -4.63 13.39 -18.24
CA ILE A 264 -3.35 13.93 -18.67
C ILE A 264 -3.25 15.41 -18.34
N ARG A 265 -2.05 15.86 -18.03
CA ARG A 265 -1.69 17.29 -17.97
C ARG A 265 -0.32 17.51 -18.58
N PHE A 266 -0.06 18.74 -18.99
CA PHE A 266 1.16 19.12 -19.70
C PHE A 266 1.88 20.24 -18.97
N ARG A 267 3.19 20.32 -19.16
CA ARG A 267 3.98 21.51 -18.85
C ARG A 267 4.96 21.77 -19.98
N SER A 268 5.32 23.03 -20.16
CA SER A 268 6.30 23.45 -21.16
C SER A 268 7.27 24.46 -20.59
N ALA A 269 8.49 24.49 -21.12
CA ALA A 269 9.47 25.53 -20.79
C ALA A 269 10.37 25.86 -21.99
N ALA A 270 11.11 26.97 -21.88
CA ALA A 270 12.02 27.42 -22.93
C ALA A 270 13.24 26.49 -23.06
N SER A 271 13.70 25.90 -21.94
CA SER A 271 14.73 24.85 -21.94
C SER A 271 14.29 23.61 -21.13
N PRO A 272 14.89 22.43 -21.38
CA PRO A 272 14.64 21.23 -20.59
C PRO A 272 14.93 21.38 -19.09
N GLU A 273 15.90 22.21 -18.71
CA GLU A 273 16.33 22.43 -17.32
C GLU A 273 15.30 23.22 -16.50
N GLU A 274 14.48 24.03 -17.17
CA GLU A 274 13.43 24.84 -16.54
C GLU A 274 12.13 24.03 -16.31
N LEU A 275 11.93 22.92 -17.02
CA LEU A 275 10.71 22.10 -16.94
C LEU A 275 10.34 21.66 -15.52
N PRO A 276 11.28 21.21 -14.66
CA PRO A 276 10.95 20.83 -13.29
C PRO A 276 10.20 21.89 -12.50
N GLN A 277 10.43 23.18 -12.79
CA GLN A 277 9.80 24.34 -12.14
C GLN A 277 8.60 24.90 -12.91
N ALA A 278 8.39 24.46 -14.15
CA ALA A 278 7.26 24.91 -14.96
C ALA A 278 5.93 24.42 -14.38
N ALA A 279 4.94 25.30 -14.40
CA ALA A 279 3.60 25.00 -13.94
C ALA A 279 2.94 23.94 -14.83
N TRP A 280 2.22 23.02 -14.20
CA TRP A 280 1.37 22.07 -14.91
C TRP A 280 0.05 22.72 -15.34
N SER A 281 -0.43 22.32 -16.50
CA SER A 281 -1.79 22.62 -16.96
C SER A 281 -2.83 21.94 -16.06
N GLN A 282 -4.09 22.32 -16.26
CA GLN A 282 -5.22 21.58 -15.71
C GLN A 282 -5.26 20.16 -16.27
N TRP A 283 -5.86 19.25 -15.51
CA TRP A 283 -6.10 17.88 -15.93
C TRP A 283 -7.16 17.83 -17.03
N SER A 284 -6.90 17.00 -18.05
CA SER A 284 -7.87 16.60 -19.08
C SER A 284 -8.14 15.11 -18.94
N GLU A 285 -9.40 14.73 -18.76
CA GLU A 285 -9.79 13.32 -18.72
C GLU A 285 -9.76 12.71 -20.12
N LEU A 286 -9.22 11.50 -20.22
CA LEU A 286 -8.97 10.80 -21.47
C LEU A 286 -9.96 9.66 -21.70
N GLN A 287 -10.40 9.53 -22.94
CA GLN A 287 -11.22 8.43 -23.43
C GLN A 287 -10.36 7.48 -24.27
N VAL A 288 -10.86 6.26 -24.53
CA VAL A 288 -10.22 5.37 -25.52
C VAL A 288 -10.30 6.04 -26.89
N GLY A 289 -9.17 6.10 -27.61
CA GLY A 289 -9.07 6.85 -28.87
C GLY A 289 -8.75 8.33 -28.67
N ASN A 290 -9.32 9.20 -29.50
CA ASN A 290 -8.93 10.60 -29.58
C ASN A 290 -9.69 11.50 -28.60
N THR A 291 -8.95 12.29 -27.82
CA THR A 291 -9.46 13.32 -26.92
C THR A 291 -8.88 14.68 -27.33
N THR A 292 -9.75 15.67 -27.60
CA THR A 292 -9.32 17.06 -27.85
C THR A 292 -8.92 17.74 -26.56
N LEU A 293 -7.83 18.50 -26.58
CA LEU A 293 -7.31 19.22 -25.42
C LEU A 293 -7.83 20.66 -25.37
N PRO A 294 -7.90 21.28 -24.17
CA PRO A 294 -8.05 22.72 -24.05
C PRO A 294 -6.87 23.45 -24.70
N GLU A 295 -7.07 24.71 -25.07
CA GLU A 295 -6.01 25.54 -25.66
C GLU A 295 -4.84 25.69 -24.68
N LEU A 296 -3.63 25.38 -25.15
CA LEU A 296 -2.38 25.50 -24.41
C LEU A 296 -1.45 26.46 -25.17
N ALA A 297 -0.66 27.24 -24.43
CA ALA A 297 0.35 28.09 -25.03
C ALA A 297 1.42 27.24 -25.75
N ALA A 298 1.86 27.70 -26.91
CA ALA A 298 2.91 27.03 -27.67
C ALA A 298 4.25 27.09 -26.91
N GLY A 299 5.00 26.00 -26.98
CA GLY A 299 6.30 25.86 -26.32
C GLY A 299 7.21 24.91 -27.07
N ASN A 300 8.48 24.86 -26.65
CA ASN A 300 9.51 24.08 -27.34
C ASN A 300 9.82 22.77 -26.63
N ASN A 301 9.90 22.78 -25.30
CA ASN A 301 10.19 21.58 -24.52
C ASN A 301 8.97 21.24 -23.70
N TRP A 302 8.49 20.01 -23.85
CA TRP A 302 7.25 19.56 -23.25
C TRP A 302 7.47 18.31 -22.41
N GLN A 303 6.63 18.18 -21.39
CA GLN A 303 6.49 16.95 -20.62
C GLN A 303 5.01 16.78 -20.28
N TYR A 304 4.54 15.54 -20.30
CA TYR A 304 3.20 15.21 -19.83
C TYR A 304 3.26 14.35 -18.58
N GLN A 305 2.19 14.42 -17.79
CA GLN A 305 1.95 13.49 -16.71
C GLN A 305 0.59 12.84 -16.91
N LEU A 306 0.56 11.52 -16.76
CA LEU A 306 -0.66 10.73 -16.70
C LEU A 306 -1.00 10.46 -15.24
N VAL A 307 -2.29 10.42 -14.97
CA VAL A 307 -2.84 9.75 -13.79
C VAL A 307 -3.65 8.54 -14.26
N LEU A 308 -3.41 7.40 -13.63
CA LEU A 308 -4.15 6.16 -13.83
C LEU A 308 -4.94 5.92 -12.56
N GLY A 309 -6.26 6.04 -12.64
CA GLY A 309 -7.16 5.94 -11.52
C GLY A 309 -7.98 4.65 -11.52
N ALA A 310 -8.20 4.09 -10.34
CA ALA A 310 -9.07 2.94 -10.12
C ALA A 310 -9.63 3.00 -8.69
N ARG A 311 -10.96 3.04 -8.54
CA ARG A 311 -11.61 2.99 -7.21
C ARG A 311 -12.46 1.72 -7.08
N ASN A 312 -12.23 0.97 -6.01
CA ASN A 312 -12.92 -0.30 -5.73
C ASN A 312 -12.94 -1.24 -6.95
N SER A 313 -11.90 -1.16 -7.80
CA SER A 313 -11.77 -1.92 -9.02
C SER A 313 -10.67 -2.96 -8.85
N LEU A 314 -10.96 -4.20 -9.24
CA LEU A 314 -9.96 -5.28 -9.30
C LEU A 314 -9.11 -5.21 -10.59
N ARG A 315 -9.24 -4.12 -11.34
CA ARG A 315 -8.53 -3.87 -12.59
C ARG A 315 -7.97 -2.45 -12.57
N THR A 316 -6.90 -2.23 -13.31
CA THR A 316 -6.29 -0.91 -13.50
C THR A 316 -6.32 -0.53 -14.98
N PRO A 317 -6.31 0.77 -15.32
CA PRO A 317 -6.08 1.18 -16.70
C PRO A 317 -4.78 0.55 -17.25
N ARG A 318 -4.82 0.06 -18.48
CA ARG A 318 -3.61 -0.45 -19.17
C ARG A 318 -3.38 0.35 -20.44
N ILE A 319 -2.36 1.20 -20.42
CA ILE A 319 -2.02 2.07 -21.54
C ILE A 319 -0.88 1.42 -22.32
N THR A 320 -1.07 1.22 -23.63
CA THR A 320 -0.05 0.63 -24.51
C THR A 320 0.55 1.66 -25.46
N LYS A 321 -0.15 2.76 -25.74
CA LYS A 321 0.33 3.84 -26.60
C LYS A 321 -0.31 5.18 -26.24
N VAL A 322 0.50 6.23 -26.23
CA VAL A 322 0.09 7.64 -26.11
C VAL A 322 0.61 8.37 -27.33
N GLU A 323 -0.29 8.92 -28.15
CA GLU A 323 0.07 9.78 -29.28
C GLU A 323 -0.46 11.19 -29.03
N ILE A 324 0.40 12.19 -29.14
CA ILE A 324 0.04 13.59 -28.90
C ILE A 324 0.12 14.32 -30.24
N ALA A 325 -1.00 14.87 -30.68
CA ALA A 325 -1.05 15.76 -31.83
C ALA A 325 -0.55 17.14 -31.39
N MET A 326 0.41 17.69 -32.14
CA MET A 326 1.02 18.99 -31.89
C MET A 326 0.69 19.93 -33.05
N GLN A 327 0.33 21.17 -32.74
CA GLN A 327 0.12 22.23 -33.73
C GLN A 327 1.18 23.32 -33.54
N GLU A 328 1.94 23.61 -34.61
CA GLU A 328 2.88 24.74 -34.62
C GLU A 328 2.12 26.07 -34.48
N ALA A 329 2.73 27.03 -33.76
CA ALA A 329 2.25 28.40 -33.67
C ALA A 329 2.49 29.19 -34.97
#